data_AF-A0A8J6MQV4-F1
#
_entry.id   AF-A0A8J6MQV4-F1
#
_cell.length_a   1.000
_cell.length_b   1.000
_cell.length_c   1.000
_cell.angle_alpha   90.00
_cell.angle_beta   90.00
_cell.angle_gamma   90.00
#
_symmetry.space_group_name_H-M   'P 1'
#
loop_
_entity.id
_entity.type
_entity.pdbx_description
1 polymer ?
#
loop_
_entity_poly.entity_id
_entity_poly.type
_entity_poly.pdbx_seq_one_letter_code
_entity_poly.pdbx_strand_id
1 'polypeptide(L)'
;MDEALFERIYQSVVSRESTYDGVYYTGVRTTHIVCRPSCRARTPKSGNVTFYSSLEKAIAAGFRPCKRCKPEAGGRFGPNAMIAAQVNAIIETQYQQKLTLQSLAELLRISPFHLQRTYKQLEGYSPSVKLERVRLTKAQVMLSQSPEDIVEIGRAVGFRSPSHFAAWFSRKMGMSPSEFRNSRRMDP
;
A
#
# COMPACT_ATOMS: atom_id res chain seq x y z
N MET A 1 9.54 -4.95 -30.37
CA MET A 1 9.58 -3.95 -29.28
C MET A 1 10.75 -3.06 -29.58
N ASP A 2 10.53 -1.75 -29.53
CA ASP A 2 11.59 -0.74 -29.74
C ASP A 2 12.67 -0.84 -28.65
N GLU A 3 13.92 -0.54 -29.01
CA GLU A 3 15.11 -0.65 -28.15
C GLU A 3 15.02 0.29 -26.94
N ALA A 4 14.54 1.52 -27.15
CA ALA A 4 14.34 2.49 -26.06
C ALA A 4 13.21 2.07 -25.10
N LEU A 5 12.21 1.32 -25.58
CA LEU A 5 11.17 0.75 -24.71
C LEU A 5 11.72 -0.45 -23.91
N PHE A 6 12.50 -1.33 -24.54
CA PHE A 6 13.14 -2.45 -23.84
C PHE A 6 13.99 -1.96 -22.67
N GLU A 7 14.85 -0.96 -22.91
CA GLU A 7 15.75 -0.46 -21.87
C GLU A 7 14.98 0.12 -20.69
N ARG A 8 13.94 0.91 -20.93
CA ARG A 8 13.07 1.44 -19.85
C ARG A 8 12.41 0.34 -19.04
N ILE A 9 11.86 -0.68 -19.70
CA ILE A 9 11.24 -1.82 -19.01
C ILE A 9 12.31 -2.58 -18.22
N TYR A 10 13.47 -2.83 -18.80
CA TYR A 10 14.58 -3.50 -18.12
C TYR A 10 15.08 -2.73 -16.89
N GLN A 11 15.16 -1.40 -16.96
CA GLN A 11 15.50 -0.58 -15.80
C GLN A 11 14.52 -0.75 -14.64
N SER A 12 13.21 -0.91 -14.92
CA SER A 12 12.25 -1.19 -13.84
C SER A 12 12.46 -2.56 -13.15
N VAL A 13 13.05 -3.54 -13.86
CA VAL A 13 13.48 -4.83 -13.27
C VAL A 13 14.75 -4.64 -12.44
N VAL A 14 15.71 -3.84 -12.91
CA VAL A 14 16.95 -3.51 -12.17
C VAL A 14 16.60 -2.80 -10.86
N SER A 15 15.70 -1.82 -10.93
CA SER A 15 15.18 -1.05 -9.80
C SER A 15 14.18 -1.84 -8.93
N ARG A 16 13.74 -3.02 -9.38
CA ARG A 16 12.78 -3.91 -8.69
C ARG A 16 11.47 -3.22 -8.36
N GLU A 17 10.95 -2.45 -9.30
CA GLU A 17 9.71 -1.70 -9.12
C GLU A 17 8.50 -2.64 -9.03
N SER A 18 7.73 -2.52 -7.95
CA SER A 18 6.48 -3.28 -7.78
C SER A 18 5.29 -2.69 -8.53
N THR A 19 5.43 -1.48 -9.09
CA THR A 19 4.38 -0.78 -9.84
C THR A 19 3.88 -1.62 -11.03
N TYR A 20 4.77 -2.39 -11.65
CA TYR A 20 4.48 -3.19 -12.84
C TYR A 20 4.23 -4.68 -12.54
N ASP A 21 4.19 -5.08 -11.27
CA ASP A 21 3.89 -6.45 -10.87
C ASP A 21 2.47 -6.85 -11.32
N GLY A 22 2.38 -7.80 -12.25
CA GLY A 22 1.12 -8.24 -12.85
C GLY A 22 0.74 -7.48 -14.13
N VAL A 23 1.48 -6.43 -14.48
CA VAL A 23 1.33 -5.71 -15.77
C VAL A 23 2.14 -6.41 -16.86
N TYR A 24 3.36 -6.82 -16.53
CA TYR A 24 4.20 -7.65 -17.41
C TYR A 24 5.07 -8.61 -16.58
N TYR A 25 5.68 -9.57 -17.27
CA TYR A 25 6.48 -10.63 -16.68
C TYR A 25 7.84 -10.75 -17.39
N THR A 26 8.88 -11.03 -16.61
CA THR A 26 10.27 -11.13 -17.07
C THR A 26 10.66 -12.60 -17.23
N GLY A 27 10.79 -13.08 -18.46
CA GLY A 27 11.35 -14.39 -18.78
C GLY A 27 12.87 -14.35 -18.84
N VAL A 28 13.55 -15.24 -18.11
CA VAL A 28 15.01 -15.36 -18.11
C VAL A 28 15.42 -16.56 -18.97
N ARG A 29 15.94 -16.29 -20.17
CA ARG A 29 16.26 -17.30 -21.20
C ARG A 29 17.18 -18.42 -20.68
N THR A 30 18.17 -18.08 -19.86
CA THR A 30 19.16 -19.05 -19.35
C THR A 30 18.59 -20.03 -18.34
N THR A 31 17.58 -19.64 -17.57
CA THR A 31 17.00 -20.49 -16.51
C THR A 31 15.61 -21.00 -16.83
N HIS A 32 15.01 -20.50 -17.93
CA HIS A 32 13.61 -20.70 -18.29
C HIS A 32 12.65 -20.36 -17.14
N ILE A 33 12.99 -19.33 -16.34
CA ILE A 33 12.16 -18.87 -15.23
C ILE A 33 11.44 -17.59 -15.64
N VAL A 34 10.15 -17.51 -15.37
CA VAL A 34 9.38 -16.27 -15.45
C VAL A 34 9.23 -15.64 -14.06
N CYS A 35 9.52 -14.35 -13.97
CA CYS A 35 9.53 -13.54 -12.76
C CYS A 35 8.61 -12.32 -12.89
N ARG A 36 8.32 -11.69 -11.76
CA ARG A 36 7.83 -10.31 -11.71
C ARG A 36 8.98 -9.29 -11.80
N PRO A 37 8.70 -8.04 -12.19
CA PRO A 37 9.68 -6.96 -12.15
C PRO A 37 10.30 -6.73 -10.77
N SER A 38 9.49 -6.83 -9.70
CA SER A 38 9.96 -6.65 -8.31
C SER A 38 10.75 -7.84 -7.73
N CYS A 39 11.06 -8.86 -8.53
CA CYS A 39 11.67 -10.09 -8.03
C CYS A 39 13.02 -9.81 -7.36
N ARG A 40 13.17 -10.28 -6.12
CA ARG A 40 14.43 -10.17 -5.35
C ARG A 40 15.50 -11.20 -5.74
N ALA A 41 15.26 -11.99 -6.79
CA ALA A 41 16.30 -12.85 -7.34
C ALA A 41 17.43 -11.98 -7.94
N ARG A 42 18.57 -12.60 -8.23
CA ARG A 42 19.67 -11.91 -8.90
C ARG A 42 19.18 -11.40 -10.26
N THR A 43 19.38 -10.11 -10.53
CA THR A 43 18.95 -9.50 -11.79
C THR A 43 19.74 -10.14 -12.95
N PRO A 44 19.06 -10.72 -13.95
CA PRO A 44 19.70 -11.30 -15.13
C PRO A 44 20.30 -10.20 -16.01
N LYS A 45 21.31 -10.54 -16.82
CA LYS A 45 21.82 -9.63 -17.87
C LYS A 45 20.73 -9.35 -18.91
N SER A 46 20.66 -8.12 -19.42
CA SER A 46 19.68 -7.69 -20.43
C SER A 46 19.54 -8.63 -21.61
N GLY A 47 20.64 -9.11 -22.19
CA GLY A 47 20.62 -10.06 -23.33
C GLY A 47 19.95 -11.41 -23.04
N ASN A 48 19.76 -11.77 -21.76
CA ASN A 48 19.08 -13.00 -21.34
C ASN A 48 17.61 -12.76 -20.95
N VAL A 49 17.09 -11.56 -21.14
CA VAL A 49 15.75 -11.16 -20.72
C VAL A 49 14.80 -11.10 -21.92
N THR A 50 13.59 -11.57 -21.70
CA THR A 50 12.43 -11.31 -22.57
C THR A 50 11.24 -10.91 -21.71
N PHE A 51 10.29 -10.17 -22.27
CA PHE A 51 9.11 -9.70 -21.56
C PHE A 51 7.83 -10.30 -22.15
N TYR A 52 6.88 -10.63 -21.27
CA TYR A 52 5.56 -11.14 -21.63
C TYR A 52 4.48 -10.27 -21.01
N SER A 53 3.40 -10.02 -21.75
CA SER A 53 2.25 -9.25 -21.25
C SER A 53 1.34 -10.05 -20.31
N SER A 54 1.50 -11.37 -20.22
CA SER A 54 0.77 -12.20 -19.26
C SER A 54 1.61 -13.39 -18.82
N LEU A 55 1.26 -13.97 -17.67
CA LEU A 55 1.94 -15.15 -17.14
C LEU A 55 1.67 -16.37 -18.03
N GLU A 56 0.46 -16.50 -18.55
CA GLU A 56 0.03 -17.60 -19.42
C GLU A 56 0.88 -17.65 -20.69
N LYS A 57 1.16 -16.48 -21.31
CA LYS A 57 2.03 -16.40 -22.48
C LYS A 57 3.46 -16.84 -22.17
N ALA A 58 3.98 -16.49 -21.01
CA ALA A 58 5.31 -16.92 -20.59
C ALA A 58 5.36 -18.45 -20.37
N ILE A 59 4.33 -19.02 -19.75
CA ILE A 59 4.21 -20.48 -19.54
C ILE A 59 4.08 -21.21 -20.87
N ALA A 60 3.24 -20.72 -21.79
CA ALA A 60 3.11 -21.28 -23.13
C ALA A 60 4.42 -21.24 -23.93
N ALA A 61 5.28 -20.24 -23.66
CA ALA A 61 6.63 -20.14 -24.21
C ALA A 61 7.68 -21.03 -23.47
N GLY A 62 7.25 -21.92 -22.57
CA GLY A 62 8.11 -22.89 -21.89
C GLY A 62 8.77 -22.39 -20.60
N PHE A 63 8.37 -21.23 -20.06
CA PHE A 63 8.94 -20.72 -18.81
C PHE A 63 8.18 -21.25 -17.60
N ARG A 64 8.91 -21.64 -16.55
CA ARG A 64 8.32 -22.04 -15.26
C ARG A 64 8.22 -20.85 -14.28
N PRO A 65 7.15 -20.76 -13.49
CA PRO A 65 7.01 -19.70 -12.48
C PRO A 65 8.15 -19.69 -11.45
N CYS A 66 8.65 -18.49 -11.16
CA CYS A 66 9.64 -18.29 -10.11
C CYS A 66 9.07 -18.59 -8.73
N LYS A 67 9.63 -19.59 -8.03
CA LYS A 67 9.24 -19.94 -6.65
C LYS A 67 9.45 -18.82 -5.63
N ARG A 68 10.29 -17.82 -5.93
CA ARG A 68 10.64 -16.73 -5.01
C ARG A 68 9.66 -15.56 -5.09
N CYS A 69 9.32 -15.10 -6.30
CA CYS A 69 8.36 -14.00 -6.47
C CYS A 69 6.92 -14.48 -6.70
N LYS A 70 6.72 -15.78 -6.97
CA LYS A 70 5.41 -16.42 -7.19
C LYS A 70 4.54 -15.58 -8.13
N PRO A 71 4.96 -15.40 -9.40
CA PRO A 71 4.28 -14.51 -10.34
C PRO A 71 2.77 -14.76 -10.42
N GLU A 72 2.32 -16.00 -10.21
CA GLU A 72 0.94 -16.46 -10.14
C GLU A 72 0.06 -15.74 -9.11
N ALA A 73 0.63 -15.18 -8.04
CA ALA A 73 -0.17 -14.47 -7.02
C ALA A 73 -0.62 -13.05 -7.45
N GLY A 74 -0.65 -12.75 -8.76
CA GLY A 74 -1.21 -11.57 -9.43
C GLY A 74 -0.74 -10.16 -9.07
N GLY A 75 0.16 -9.96 -8.09
CA GLY A 75 0.64 -8.62 -7.74
C GLY A 75 -0.49 -7.70 -7.29
N ARG A 76 -0.61 -6.51 -7.92
CA ARG A 76 -1.71 -5.54 -7.70
C ARG A 76 -3.08 -6.03 -8.17
N PHE A 77 -3.12 -7.06 -9.02
CA PHE A 77 -4.34 -7.67 -9.56
C PHE A 77 -4.58 -9.09 -9.03
N GLY A 78 -3.82 -9.51 -8.02
CA GLY A 78 -3.90 -10.85 -7.45
C GLY A 78 -4.81 -10.96 -6.23
N PRO A 79 -4.98 -12.18 -5.69
CA PRO A 79 -5.77 -12.43 -4.48
C PRO A 79 -5.29 -11.60 -3.27
N ASN A 80 -4.00 -11.26 -3.23
CA ASN A 80 -3.43 -10.39 -2.20
C ASN A 80 -3.98 -8.95 -2.25
N ALA A 81 -4.45 -8.47 -3.40
CA ALA A 81 -5.08 -7.16 -3.52
C ALA A 81 -6.39 -7.07 -2.71
N MET A 82 -7.11 -8.19 -2.57
CA MET A 82 -8.30 -8.25 -1.72
C MET A 82 -7.97 -8.01 -0.25
N ILE A 83 -6.82 -8.48 0.23
CA ILE A 83 -6.37 -8.22 1.61
C ILE A 83 -6.22 -6.71 1.83
N ALA A 84 -5.55 -6.00 0.92
CA ALA A 84 -5.37 -4.55 1.04
C ALA A 84 -6.70 -3.80 0.95
N ALA A 85 -7.58 -4.18 0.02
CA ALA A 85 -8.90 -3.60 -0.12
C ALA A 85 -9.77 -3.80 1.14
N GLN A 86 -9.76 -5.01 1.73
CA GLN A 86 -10.50 -5.30 2.96
C GLN A 86 -9.97 -4.51 4.16
N VAL A 87 -8.65 -4.39 4.30
CA VAL A 87 -8.03 -3.54 5.34
C VAL A 87 -8.46 -2.10 5.17
N ASN A 88 -8.45 -1.58 3.93
CA ASN A 88 -8.91 -0.23 3.64
C ASN A 88 -10.38 -0.05 4.05
N ALA A 89 -11.27 -0.97 3.65
CA ALA A 89 -12.68 -0.92 4.01
C ALA A 89 -12.92 -0.95 5.53
N ILE A 90 -12.21 -1.82 6.26
CA ILE A 90 -12.28 -1.88 7.73
C ILE A 90 -11.81 -0.57 8.34
N ILE A 91 -10.69 -0.02 7.90
CA ILE A 91 -10.18 1.25 8.42
C ILE A 91 -11.16 2.40 8.13
N GLU A 92 -11.70 2.52 6.92
CA GLU A 92 -12.62 3.61 6.58
C GLU A 92 -13.93 3.56 7.39
N THR A 93 -14.40 2.37 7.75
CA THR A 93 -15.66 2.19 8.49
C THR A 93 -15.48 2.15 10.02
N GLN A 94 -14.30 1.77 10.51
CA GLN A 94 -14.05 1.53 11.94
C GLN A 94 -12.86 2.32 12.48
N TYR A 95 -12.43 3.41 11.83
CA TYR A 95 -11.26 4.19 12.24
C TYR A 95 -11.32 4.71 13.68
N GLN A 96 -12.52 4.85 14.27
CA GLN A 96 -12.71 5.29 15.65
C GLN A 96 -12.27 4.22 16.66
N GLN A 97 -12.26 2.95 16.27
CA GLN A 97 -11.94 1.83 17.15
C GLN A 97 -10.42 1.67 17.35
N LYS A 98 -10.03 0.86 18.34
CA LYS A 98 -8.62 0.49 18.56
C LYS A 98 -8.19 -0.58 17.53
N LEU A 99 -7.97 -0.15 16.30
CA LEU A 99 -7.44 -1.01 15.24
C LEU A 99 -5.92 -1.15 15.38
N THR A 100 -5.47 -2.37 15.63
CA THR A 100 -4.07 -2.80 15.63
C THR A 100 -3.80 -3.74 14.46
N LEU A 101 -2.52 -3.97 14.13
CA LEU A 101 -2.15 -4.98 13.14
C LEU A 101 -2.69 -6.38 13.53
N GLN A 102 -2.64 -6.71 14.81
CA GLN A 102 -3.14 -7.98 15.36
C GLN A 102 -4.65 -8.12 15.13
N SER A 103 -5.44 -7.12 15.51
CA SER A 103 -6.90 -7.16 15.32
C SER A 103 -7.31 -7.21 13.85
N LEU A 104 -6.59 -6.51 12.96
CA LEU A 104 -6.85 -6.58 11.52
C LEU A 104 -6.53 -7.97 10.97
N ALA A 105 -5.46 -8.59 11.45
CA ALA A 105 -5.06 -9.93 11.05
C ALA A 105 -6.08 -11.00 11.49
N GLU A 106 -6.61 -10.86 12.72
CA GLU A 106 -7.66 -11.71 13.26
C GLU A 106 -8.97 -11.61 12.47
N LEU A 107 -9.42 -10.39 12.15
CA LEU A 107 -10.61 -10.15 11.32
C LEU A 107 -10.51 -10.82 9.95
N LEU A 108 -9.30 -10.83 9.37
CA LEU A 108 -9.03 -11.41 8.05
C LEU A 108 -8.56 -12.86 8.10
N ARG A 109 -8.44 -13.46 9.29
CA ARG A 109 -7.95 -14.84 9.53
C ARG A 109 -6.60 -15.13 8.86
N ILE A 110 -5.67 -14.18 8.93
CA ILE A 110 -4.30 -14.31 8.40
C ILE A 110 -3.26 -13.97 9.46
N SER A 111 -1.99 -14.30 9.23
CA SER A 111 -0.94 -13.91 10.16
C SER A 111 -0.67 -12.39 10.09
N PRO A 112 -0.38 -11.73 11.22
CA PRO A 112 -0.01 -10.31 11.25
C PRO A 112 1.19 -9.98 10.36
N PHE A 113 2.17 -10.88 10.29
CA PHE A 113 3.34 -10.73 9.44
C PHE A 113 2.97 -10.78 7.95
N HIS A 114 2.09 -11.70 7.55
CA HIS A 114 1.61 -11.77 6.17
C HIS A 114 0.83 -10.51 5.80
N LEU A 115 -0.09 -10.08 6.66
CA LEU A 115 -0.86 -8.85 6.49
C LEU A 115 0.07 -7.63 6.29
N GLN A 116 1.00 -7.41 7.21
CA GLN A 116 1.93 -6.28 7.16
C GLN A 116 2.75 -6.26 5.86
N ARG A 117 3.28 -7.42 5.47
CA ARG A 117 4.12 -7.56 4.27
C ARG A 117 3.30 -7.32 3.01
N THR A 118 2.15 -7.98 2.89
CA THR A 118 1.28 -7.89 1.72
C THR A 118 0.75 -6.48 1.53
N TYR A 119 0.24 -5.87 2.61
CA TYR A 119 -0.28 -4.51 2.57
C TYR A 119 0.81 -3.50 2.18
N LYS A 120 1.99 -3.56 2.81
CA LYS A 120 3.11 -2.66 2.48
C LYS A 120 3.61 -2.84 1.05
N GLN A 121 3.62 -4.06 0.52
CA GLN A 121 4.03 -4.32 -0.86
C GLN A 121 3.08 -3.67 -1.88
N LEU A 122 1.78 -3.63 -1.57
CA LEU A 122 0.74 -3.11 -2.46
C LEU A 122 0.54 -1.60 -2.34
N GLU A 123 0.45 -1.10 -1.11
CA GLU A 123 0.14 0.31 -0.80
C GLU A 123 1.40 1.17 -0.65
N GLY A 124 2.56 0.57 -0.40
CA GLY A 124 3.83 1.28 -0.14
C GLY A 124 4.02 1.73 1.30
N TYR A 125 2.98 1.68 2.14
CA TYR A 125 3.00 2.04 3.56
C TYR A 125 2.25 0.98 4.40
N SER A 126 2.33 1.06 5.74
CA SER A 126 1.70 0.09 6.64
C SER A 126 0.21 0.39 6.90
N PRO A 127 -0.59 -0.59 7.36
CA PRO A 127 -1.97 -0.36 7.79
C PRO A 127 -2.10 0.72 8.87
N SER A 128 -1.12 0.84 9.78
CA SER A 128 -1.10 1.91 10.78
C SER A 128 -1.01 3.30 10.17
N VAL A 129 -0.22 3.47 9.10
CA VAL A 129 -0.12 4.75 8.37
C VAL A 129 -1.43 5.05 7.63
N LYS A 130 -2.12 4.04 7.08
CA LYS A 130 -3.47 4.21 6.51
C LYS A 130 -4.45 4.74 7.56
N LEU A 131 -4.49 4.10 8.74
CA LEU A 131 -5.36 4.50 9.84
C LEU A 131 -5.08 5.95 10.29
N GLU A 132 -3.81 6.32 10.43
CA GLU A 132 -3.44 7.70 10.76
C GLU A 132 -3.94 8.70 9.71
N ARG A 133 -3.80 8.39 8.42
CA ARG A 133 -4.27 9.27 7.32
C ARG A 133 -5.79 9.44 7.32
N VAL A 134 -6.53 8.35 7.53
CA VAL A 134 -7.99 8.39 7.63
C VAL A 134 -8.43 9.24 8.81
N ARG A 135 -7.85 8.99 10.00
CA ARG A 135 -8.14 9.79 11.20
C ARG A 135 -7.81 11.27 11.01
N LEU A 136 -6.71 11.58 10.34
CA LEU A 136 -6.31 12.97 10.10
C LEU A 136 -7.30 13.67 9.19
N THR A 137 -7.71 13.02 8.10
CA THR A 137 -8.70 13.53 7.16
C THR A 137 -10.04 13.78 7.87
N LYS A 138 -10.50 12.81 8.68
CA LYS A 138 -11.75 12.95 9.45
C LYS A 138 -11.66 14.06 10.50
N ALA A 139 -10.53 14.19 11.18
CA ALA A 139 -10.29 15.26 12.15
C ALA A 139 -10.32 16.65 11.51
N GLN A 140 -9.66 16.82 10.34
CA GLN A 140 -9.68 18.08 9.59
C GLN A 140 -11.11 18.47 9.21
N VAL A 141 -11.88 17.53 8.64
CA VAL A 141 -13.29 17.75 8.28
C VAL A 141 -14.12 18.18 9.49
N MET A 142 -14.03 17.45 10.59
CA MET A 142 -14.76 17.78 11.83
C MET A 142 -14.34 19.13 12.41
N LEU A 143 -13.05 19.45 12.43
CA LEU A 143 -12.55 20.73 12.96
C LEU A 143 -13.04 21.92 12.13
N SER A 144 -13.18 21.75 10.81
CA SER A 144 -13.65 22.78 9.89
C SER A 144 -15.16 22.93 9.84
N GLN A 145 -15.90 21.82 9.90
CA GLN A 145 -17.35 21.80 9.60
C GLN A 145 -18.24 21.65 10.84
N SER A 146 -17.69 21.21 11.97
CA SER A 146 -18.47 20.96 13.19
C SER A 146 -18.21 22.01 14.27
N PRO A 147 -19.25 22.44 15.02
CA PRO A 147 -19.10 23.25 16.22
C PRO A 147 -18.66 22.43 17.45
N GLU A 148 -18.53 21.10 17.34
CA GLU A 148 -18.17 20.21 18.45
C GLU A 148 -16.88 20.62 19.17
N ASP A 149 -16.80 20.30 20.45
CA ASP A 149 -15.59 20.55 21.24
C ASP A 149 -14.40 19.72 20.70
N ILE A 150 -13.19 20.28 20.79
CA ILE A 150 -11.96 19.65 20.29
C ILE A 150 -11.72 18.29 20.99
N VAL A 151 -12.10 18.17 22.27
CA VAL A 151 -12.05 16.92 23.03
C VAL A 151 -12.95 15.86 22.39
N GLU A 152 -14.19 16.23 22.05
CA GLU A 152 -15.14 15.30 21.44
C GLU A 152 -14.71 14.89 20.03
N ILE A 153 -14.15 15.80 19.24
CA ILE A 153 -13.57 15.46 17.94
C ILE A 153 -12.43 14.46 18.10
N GLY A 154 -11.53 14.69 19.08
CA GLY A 154 -10.45 13.75 19.38
C GLY A 154 -10.97 12.34 19.69
N ARG A 155 -12.04 12.24 20.48
CA ARG A 155 -12.71 10.96 20.77
C ARG A 155 -13.37 10.37 19.53
N ALA A 156 -14.10 11.18 18.77
CA ALA A 156 -14.80 10.78 17.56
C ALA A 156 -13.87 10.27 16.45
N VAL A 157 -12.60 10.70 16.44
CA VAL A 157 -11.58 10.17 15.50
C VAL A 157 -10.72 9.05 16.11
N GLY A 158 -11.02 8.60 17.33
CA GLY A 158 -10.47 7.40 17.94
C GLY A 158 -9.31 7.60 18.92
N PHE A 159 -9.16 8.80 19.49
CA PHE A 159 -8.20 9.07 20.58
C PHE A 159 -8.89 9.02 21.94
N ARG A 160 -8.23 8.35 22.90
CA ARG A 160 -8.73 8.26 24.30
C ARG A 160 -8.42 9.48 25.15
N SER A 161 -7.39 10.25 24.76
CA SER A 161 -6.90 11.40 25.51
C SER A 161 -6.88 12.63 24.60
N PRO A 162 -7.45 13.76 25.04
CA PRO A 162 -7.39 15.01 24.30
C PRO A 162 -5.96 15.50 24.08
N SER A 163 -5.10 15.39 25.09
CA SER A 163 -3.70 15.79 24.99
C SER A 163 -2.95 14.96 23.96
N HIS A 164 -3.24 13.66 23.88
CA HIS A 164 -2.65 12.79 22.85
C HIS A 164 -3.13 13.16 21.44
N PHE A 165 -4.43 13.46 21.28
CA PHE A 165 -4.98 13.94 20.01
C PHE A 165 -4.33 15.26 19.58
N ALA A 166 -4.27 16.25 20.46
CA ALA A 166 -3.71 17.55 20.17
C ALA A 166 -2.22 17.44 19.77
N ALA A 167 -1.40 16.73 20.55
CA ALA A 167 0.01 16.52 20.23
C ALA A 167 0.21 15.78 18.91
N TRP A 168 -0.60 14.74 18.65
CA TRP A 168 -0.55 13.99 17.40
C TRP A 168 -0.94 14.87 16.20
N PHE A 169 -2.01 15.66 16.32
CA PHE A 169 -2.50 16.53 15.25
C PHE A 169 -1.50 17.64 14.94
N SER A 170 -0.97 18.32 15.97
CA SER A 170 0.06 19.35 15.79
C SER A 170 1.29 18.82 15.07
N ARG A 171 1.75 17.62 15.41
CA ARG A 171 2.88 16.98 14.71
C ARG A 171 2.59 16.69 13.24
N LYS A 172 1.33 16.43 12.87
CA LYS A 172 0.94 16.12 11.48
C LYS A 172 0.65 17.38 10.66
N MET A 173 0.13 18.44 11.29
CA MET A 173 -0.36 19.63 10.60
C MET A 173 0.52 20.87 10.78
N GLY A 174 1.49 20.84 11.70
CA GLY A 174 2.31 22.01 12.04
C GLY A 174 1.59 23.07 12.87
N MET A 175 0.34 22.83 13.27
CA MET A 175 -0.48 23.72 14.10
C MET A 175 -1.48 22.90 14.94
N SER A 176 -1.91 23.45 16.06
CA SER A 176 -2.88 22.81 16.95
C SER A 176 -4.27 22.67 16.33
N PRO A 177 -5.11 21.74 16.84
CA PRO A 177 -6.50 21.63 16.38
C PRO A 177 -7.30 22.94 16.49
N SER A 178 -7.04 23.75 17.53
CA SER A 178 -7.72 25.04 17.75
C SER A 178 -7.30 26.08 16.71
N GLU A 179 -5.98 26.20 16.46
CA GLU A 179 -5.44 27.08 15.42
C GLU A 179 -5.95 26.67 14.03
N PHE A 180 -5.97 25.36 13.73
CA PHE A 180 -6.51 24.85 12.47
C PHE A 180 -8.00 25.16 12.30
N ARG A 181 -8.80 25.05 13.35
CA ARG A 181 -10.22 25.44 13.31
C ARG A 181 -10.37 26.93 13.05
N ASN A 182 -9.60 27.76 13.75
CA ASN A 182 -9.71 29.20 13.64
C ASN A 182 -9.29 29.69 12.26
N SER A 183 -8.23 29.13 11.67
CA SER A 183 -7.79 29.49 10.32
C SER A 183 -8.86 29.16 9.27
N ARG A 184 -9.54 28.02 9.40
CA ARG A 184 -10.61 27.60 8.47
C ARG A 184 -11.91 28.38 8.60
N ARG A 185 -12.13 29.07 9.72
CA ARG A 185 -13.24 30.01 9.91
C ARG A 185 -12.94 31.39 9.34
N MET A 186 -11.66 31.70 9.08
CA MET A 186 -11.21 32.99 8.55
C MET A 186 -10.94 32.96 7.03
N ASP A 187 -11.00 31.80 6.37
CA ASP A 187 -11.02 31.67 4.91
C ASP A 187 -12.46 31.97 4.41
N PRO A 188 -12.72 33.12 3.74
CA PRO A 188 -14.05 33.50 3.23
C PRO A 188 -14.53 32.67 2.04
#